data_AF-A0A417YPH9-F1
#
_entry.id   AF-A0A417YPH9-F1
#
_cell.length_a   1.000
_cell.length_b   1.000
_cell.length_c   1.000
_cell.angle_alpha   90.00
_cell.angle_beta   90.00
_cell.angle_gamma   90.00
#
_symmetry.space_group_name_H-M   'P 1'
#
loop_
_entity.id
_entity.type
_entity.pdbx_description
1 polymer ?
#
loop_
_entity_poly.entity_id
_entity_poly.type
_entity_poly.pdbx_seq_one_letter_code
_entity_poly.pdbx_strand_id
1 'polypeptide(L)'
;MTSFDSYFLMNPDDVKMYVREKIAGFENTGKLSCKEIGDGNLNYVFRVVDEETGSSIIVKQAGETARISDDFKLSTNRIRIESNILKLQGELARGLVPKVSLYDERMNCCVMEDLSDHTILRTALLEQRVFPNLAEDLSTFMVNTLLLTTDVVLEHKKKKELVKDYINPELCEISEDLVYTEPFNNCNNRNELFPANKEWIEKTIYGDDRLRLEAAKLKFAFITNAQALVHGDLHTGSIFVKEDSTKVIDPEFAFYGPIGYDVGNVVANLIFAWANFTFTGGSNLDYRNWLESTIAKTVDLFTEKFLASWQENVTDIMAKEKGFAQWYLDGVLADTAGIAGLELTRRIVGLAKVKDITSISDEKSRVQAERVCLETAKAFILERKSYKNGQDFLDTLKKVYNRLKE
;
A
#
# COMPACT_ATOMS: atom_id res chain seq x y z
N MET A 1 -20.80 -0.01 34.94
CA MET A 1 -20.73 -0.32 33.50
C MET A 1 -20.17 0.92 32.84
N THR A 2 -19.05 0.79 32.16
CA THR A 2 -18.53 1.84 31.28
C THR A 2 -19.57 2.01 30.17
N SER A 3 -20.15 3.20 30.02
CA SER A 3 -21.05 3.48 28.90
C SER A 3 -20.15 3.86 27.73
N PHE A 4 -20.26 3.14 26.60
CA PHE A 4 -19.48 3.41 25.38
C PHE A 4 -20.03 4.61 24.61
N ASP A 5 -20.57 5.61 25.32
CA ASP A 5 -21.16 6.82 24.77
C ASP A 5 -20.18 7.99 24.69
N SER A 6 -18.99 7.83 25.27
CA SER A 6 -17.88 8.78 25.25
C SER A 6 -16.55 8.05 25.04
N TYR A 7 -15.64 8.65 24.27
CA TYR A 7 -14.33 8.08 23.98
C TYR A 7 -13.52 7.76 25.25
N PHE A 8 -12.91 6.58 25.26
CA PHE A 8 -11.78 6.22 26.09
C PHE A 8 -10.98 5.13 25.40
N LEU A 9 -9.68 5.03 25.72
CA LEU A 9 -8.84 3.96 25.18
C LEU A 9 -9.22 2.63 25.87
N MET A 10 -9.72 1.67 25.10
CA MET A 10 -10.18 0.40 25.64
C MET A 10 -8.99 -0.53 25.96
N ASN A 11 -9.03 -1.17 27.13
CA ASN A 11 -8.18 -2.32 27.40
C ASN A 11 -8.87 -3.64 26.95
N PRO A 12 -8.21 -4.81 27.00
CA PRO A 12 -8.81 -6.07 26.56
C PRO A 12 -10.12 -6.46 27.26
N ASP A 13 -10.34 -6.07 28.51
CA ASP A 13 -11.61 -6.33 29.21
C ASP A 13 -12.73 -5.39 28.72
N ASP A 14 -12.41 -4.12 28.49
CA ASP A 14 -13.34 -3.15 27.90
C ASP A 14 -13.78 -3.59 26.51
N VAL A 15 -12.86 -4.09 25.68
CA VAL A 15 -13.16 -4.58 24.32
C VAL A 15 -14.11 -5.78 24.37
N LYS A 16 -13.94 -6.73 25.31
CA LYS A 16 -14.90 -7.83 25.48
C LYS A 16 -16.29 -7.32 25.83
N MET A 17 -16.38 -6.32 26.72
CA MET A 17 -17.67 -5.71 27.07
C MET A 17 -18.28 -4.97 25.87
N TYR A 18 -17.46 -4.25 25.11
CA TYR A 18 -17.87 -3.51 23.92
C TYR A 18 -18.45 -4.44 22.85
N VAL A 19 -17.75 -5.54 22.55
CA VAL A 19 -18.19 -6.52 21.54
C VAL A 19 -19.53 -7.14 21.92
N ARG A 20 -19.73 -7.50 23.20
CA ARG A 20 -21.03 -8.03 23.68
C ARG A 20 -22.16 -7.03 23.52
N GLU A 21 -21.89 -5.75 23.71
CA GLU A 21 -22.91 -4.71 23.62
C GLU A 21 -23.25 -4.34 22.16
N LYS A 22 -22.23 -4.24 21.30
CA LYS A 22 -22.37 -3.59 19.98
C LYS A 22 -22.43 -4.56 18.81
N ILE A 23 -21.97 -5.80 18.95
CA ILE A 23 -21.82 -6.73 17.83
C ILE A 23 -22.85 -7.85 17.92
N ALA A 24 -23.69 -7.91 16.90
CA ALA A 24 -24.69 -8.96 16.77
C ALA A 24 -24.03 -10.35 16.67
N GLY A 25 -24.57 -11.31 17.42
CA GLY A 25 -24.04 -12.68 17.52
C GLY A 25 -23.07 -12.90 18.69
N PHE A 26 -22.66 -11.84 19.41
CA PHE A 26 -21.76 -11.92 20.56
C PHE A 26 -22.46 -11.59 21.90
N GLU A 27 -23.76 -11.28 21.89
CA GLU A 27 -24.50 -10.75 23.04
C GLU A 27 -24.59 -11.75 24.21
N ASN A 28 -24.71 -13.04 23.87
CA ASN A 28 -24.89 -14.13 24.84
C ASN A 28 -23.64 -15.01 25.00
N THR A 29 -22.49 -14.59 24.45
CA THR A 29 -21.27 -15.40 24.50
C THR A 29 -20.74 -15.50 25.94
N GLY A 30 -20.78 -16.71 26.50
CA GLY A 30 -20.37 -17.00 27.87
C GLY A 30 -18.89 -16.74 28.12
N LYS A 31 -18.03 -17.11 27.14
CA LYS A 31 -16.57 -17.03 27.28
C LYS A 31 -15.90 -16.35 26.08
N LEU A 32 -15.62 -15.06 26.22
CA LEU A 32 -14.77 -14.31 25.28
C LEU A 32 -13.33 -14.23 25.79
N SER A 33 -12.37 -14.50 24.92
CA SER A 33 -10.98 -14.07 25.10
C SER A 33 -10.71 -12.84 24.24
N CYS A 34 -9.80 -11.99 24.70
CA CYS A 34 -9.36 -10.82 23.95
C CYS A 34 -7.86 -10.63 24.15
N LYS A 35 -7.14 -10.44 23.05
CA LYS A 35 -5.70 -10.18 23.06
C LYS A 35 -5.40 -9.00 22.15
N GLU A 36 -4.59 -8.07 22.65
CA GLU A 36 -4.00 -7.02 21.81
C GLU A 36 -2.86 -7.66 20.99
N ILE A 37 -2.94 -7.52 19.67
CA ILE A 37 -2.07 -8.15 18.67
C ILE A 37 -1.46 -7.13 17.71
N GLY A 38 -1.67 -5.84 17.94
CA GLY A 38 -1.15 -4.78 17.09
C GLY A 38 0.36 -4.62 17.25
N ASP A 39 1.09 -5.08 16.24
CA ASP A 39 2.50 -4.74 15.99
C ASP A 39 2.65 -3.35 15.35
N GLY A 40 1.54 -2.78 14.91
CA GLY A 40 1.43 -1.47 14.30
C GLY A 40 1.67 -0.31 15.27
N ASN A 41 2.06 0.79 14.65
CA ASN A 41 2.64 1.94 15.30
C ASN A 41 1.62 3.07 15.59
N LEU A 42 0.36 2.90 15.15
CA LEU A 42 -0.64 3.98 15.11
C LEU A 42 -1.96 3.63 15.81
N ASN A 43 -2.38 2.37 15.72
CA ASN A 43 -3.68 1.90 16.19
C ASN A 43 -3.50 0.68 17.11
N TYR A 44 -4.46 0.47 18.00
CA TYR A 44 -4.55 -0.74 18.84
C TYR A 44 -5.40 -1.78 18.12
N VAL A 45 -4.91 -3.01 18.01
CA VAL A 45 -5.61 -4.08 17.29
C VAL A 45 -5.90 -5.20 18.28
N PHE A 46 -7.17 -5.41 18.56
CA PHE A 46 -7.62 -6.44 19.49
C PHE A 46 -8.27 -7.57 18.72
N ARG A 47 -7.80 -8.79 18.96
CA ARG A 47 -8.46 -10.01 18.50
C ARG A 47 -9.37 -10.53 19.60
N VAL A 48 -10.65 -10.65 19.29
CA VAL A 48 -11.67 -11.20 20.19
C VAL A 48 -12.13 -12.54 19.66
N VAL A 49 -12.13 -13.55 20.52
CA VAL A 49 -12.52 -14.92 20.17
C VAL A 49 -13.63 -15.37 21.10
N ASP A 50 -14.70 -15.89 20.52
CA ASP A 50 -15.66 -16.73 21.20
C ASP A 50 -15.07 -18.13 21.36
N GLU A 51 -14.71 -18.47 22.60
CA GLU A 51 -14.07 -19.76 22.92
C GLU A 51 -15.02 -20.96 22.78
N GLU A 52 -16.34 -20.73 22.73
CA GLU A 52 -17.34 -21.78 22.59
C GLU A 52 -17.57 -22.15 21.12
N THR A 53 -17.62 -21.14 20.24
CA THR A 53 -17.87 -21.34 18.81
C THR A 53 -16.60 -21.35 17.95
N GLY A 54 -15.50 -20.80 18.46
CA GLY A 54 -14.28 -20.52 17.69
C GLY A 54 -14.37 -19.30 16.78
N SER A 55 -15.51 -18.60 16.77
CA SER A 55 -15.70 -17.39 15.95
C SER A 55 -14.85 -16.24 16.48
N SER A 56 -14.31 -15.43 15.58
CA SER A 56 -13.43 -14.33 15.97
C SER A 56 -13.62 -13.08 15.11
N ILE A 57 -13.30 -11.93 15.72
CA ILE A 57 -13.35 -10.61 15.09
C ILE A 57 -12.16 -9.76 15.53
N ILE A 58 -11.87 -8.72 14.74
CA ILE A 58 -10.88 -7.71 15.07
C ILE A 58 -11.58 -6.41 15.47
N VAL A 59 -11.13 -5.80 16.56
CA VAL A 59 -11.48 -4.43 16.95
C VAL A 59 -10.21 -3.58 16.82
N LYS A 60 -10.20 -2.66 15.86
CA LYS A 60 -9.13 -1.69 15.67
C LYS A 60 -9.55 -0.34 16.23
N GLN A 61 -8.78 0.22 17.16
CA GLN A 61 -9.08 1.51 17.79
C GLN A 61 -7.93 2.50 17.58
N ALA A 62 -8.25 3.73 17.17
CA ALA A 62 -7.26 4.81 17.10
C ALA A 62 -7.09 5.46 18.48
N GLY A 63 -5.84 5.52 18.97
CA GLY A 63 -5.46 6.30 20.14
C GLY A 63 -5.25 7.79 19.83
N GLU A 64 -5.27 8.63 20.86
CA GLU A 64 -5.02 10.09 20.75
C GLU A 64 -3.52 10.45 20.57
N THR A 65 -2.61 9.50 20.78
CA THR A 65 -1.17 9.64 20.58
C THR A 65 -0.63 8.59 19.61
N ALA A 66 0.31 8.97 18.73
CA ALA A 66 1.02 8.02 17.88
C ALA A 66 1.99 7.17 18.72
N ARG A 67 2.23 5.90 18.35
CA ARG A 67 3.14 5.00 19.09
C ARG A 67 4.60 5.10 18.61
N ILE A 68 4.89 5.81 17.51
CA ILE A 68 6.22 5.88 16.86
C ILE A 68 7.16 6.87 17.54
N SER A 69 6.67 8.08 17.80
CA SER A 69 7.44 9.19 18.36
C SER A 69 6.48 10.28 18.83
N ASP A 70 6.87 11.02 19.88
CA ASP A 70 6.19 12.23 20.34
C ASP A 70 6.15 13.33 19.25
N ASP A 71 6.95 13.19 18.19
CA ASP A 71 7.04 14.14 17.07
C ASP A 71 5.85 14.05 16.09
N PHE A 72 5.09 12.95 16.07
CA PHE A 72 3.95 12.76 15.17
C PHE A 72 2.62 12.89 15.93
N LYS A 73 1.99 14.07 15.86
CA LYS A 73 0.62 14.27 16.37
C LYS A 73 -0.38 13.87 15.28
N LEU A 74 -1.08 12.76 15.49
CA LEU A 74 -1.98 12.20 14.48
C LEU A 74 -3.44 12.24 14.95
N SER A 75 -4.29 12.83 14.11
CA SER A 75 -5.73 12.89 14.32
C SER A 75 -6.34 11.49 14.40
N THR A 76 -7.28 11.26 15.33
CA THR A 76 -8.07 10.02 15.39
C THR A 76 -8.98 9.86 14.17
N ASN A 77 -9.18 10.91 13.37
CA ASN A 77 -9.92 10.88 12.11
C ASN A 77 -9.43 9.80 11.12
N ARG A 78 -8.18 9.32 11.26
CA ARG A 78 -7.63 8.22 10.47
C ARG A 78 -8.47 6.94 10.53
N ILE A 79 -9.07 6.60 11.68
CA ILE A 79 -9.90 5.39 11.79
C ILE A 79 -11.24 5.55 11.06
N ARG A 80 -11.77 6.78 10.99
CA ARG A 80 -12.95 7.09 10.16
C ARG A 80 -12.62 6.86 8.68
N ILE A 81 -11.50 7.41 8.23
CA ILE A 81 -11.02 7.27 6.85
C ILE A 81 -10.85 5.81 6.49
N GLU A 82 -10.09 5.06 7.29
CA GLU A 82 -9.85 3.62 7.10
C GLU A 82 -11.16 2.83 7.05
N SER A 83 -12.06 3.04 8.02
CA SER A 83 -13.33 2.32 8.09
C SER A 83 -14.23 2.60 6.89
N ASN A 84 -14.30 3.85 6.47
CA ASN A 84 -15.16 4.27 5.36
C ASN A 84 -14.64 3.76 4.03
N ILE A 85 -13.32 3.87 3.79
CA ILE A 85 -12.76 3.34 2.55
C ILE A 85 -12.78 1.81 2.51
N LEU A 86 -12.55 1.09 3.62
CA LEU A 86 -12.69 -0.38 3.64
C LEU A 86 -14.11 -0.83 3.27
N LYS A 87 -15.14 -0.13 3.76
CA LYS A 87 -16.54 -0.38 3.38
C LYS A 87 -16.74 -0.19 1.88
N LEU A 88 -16.30 0.96 1.34
CA LEU A 88 -16.41 1.26 -0.08
C LEU A 88 -15.62 0.26 -0.95
N GLN A 89 -14.39 -0.08 -0.56
CA GLN A 89 -13.58 -1.09 -1.23
C GLN A 89 -14.24 -2.48 -1.17
N GLY A 90 -14.94 -2.81 -0.08
CA GLY A 90 -15.71 -4.05 0.05
C GLY A 90 -16.93 -4.12 -0.87
N GLU A 91 -17.49 -2.96 -1.24
CA GLU A 91 -18.55 -2.83 -2.24
C GLU A 91 -17.97 -2.95 -3.67
N LEU A 92 -16.84 -2.28 -3.95
CA LEU A 92 -16.22 -2.22 -5.27
C LEU A 92 -15.43 -3.48 -5.64
N ALA A 93 -14.80 -4.12 -4.65
CA ALA A 93 -13.89 -5.25 -4.80
C ALA A 93 -14.25 -6.36 -3.80
N ARG A 94 -15.48 -6.86 -3.90
CA ARG A 94 -16.05 -7.83 -2.96
C ARG A 94 -15.15 -9.05 -2.79
N GLY A 95 -14.82 -9.36 -1.54
CA GLY A 95 -13.97 -10.49 -1.18
C GLY A 95 -12.48 -10.15 -1.06
N LEU A 96 -12.03 -8.99 -1.55
CA LEU A 96 -10.62 -8.58 -1.60
C LEU A 96 -10.18 -7.66 -0.45
N VAL A 97 -11.07 -7.37 0.50
CA VAL A 97 -10.80 -6.63 1.75
C VAL A 97 -11.48 -7.35 2.92
N PRO A 98 -11.08 -7.10 4.19
CA PRO A 98 -11.82 -7.58 5.34
C PRO A 98 -13.22 -6.96 5.39
N LYS A 99 -14.22 -7.77 5.74
CA LYS A 99 -15.58 -7.24 5.95
C LYS A 99 -15.60 -6.35 7.20
N VAL A 100 -16.00 -5.09 7.04
CA VAL A 100 -16.27 -4.17 8.16
C VAL A 100 -17.67 -4.39 8.69
N SER A 101 -17.78 -4.75 9.96
CA SER A 101 -19.04 -4.98 10.68
C SER A 101 -19.58 -3.72 11.34
N LEU A 102 -18.70 -2.88 11.90
CA LEU A 102 -19.09 -1.67 12.61
C LEU A 102 -18.00 -0.60 12.48
N TYR A 103 -18.41 0.65 12.32
CA TYR A 103 -17.57 1.81 12.62
C TYR A 103 -18.29 2.61 13.71
N ASP A 104 -17.58 2.90 14.80
CA ASP A 104 -18.09 3.66 15.93
C ASP A 104 -17.28 4.94 16.08
N GLU A 105 -17.91 6.05 15.71
CA GLU A 105 -17.32 7.39 15.78
C GLU A 105 -17.04 7.83 17.21
N ARG A 106 -17.86 7.41 18.19
CA ARG A 106 -17.67 7.82 19.59
C ARG A 106 -16.45 7.15 20.20
N MET A 107 -16.27 5.86 19.90
CA MET A 107 -15.13 5.09 20.39
C MET A 107 -13.90 5.16 19.49
N ASN A 108 -13.99 5.83 18.34
CA ASN A 108 -12.94 5.87 17.32
C ASN A 108 -12.42 4.46 16.99
N CYS A 109 -13.34 3.51 16.80
CA CYS A 109 -13.00 2.12 16.53
C CYS A 109 -13.75 1.54 15.34
N CYS A 110 -13.15 0.51 14.76
CA CYS A 110 -13.67 -0.26 13.66
C CYS A 110 -13.66 -1.74 14.05
N VAL A 111 -14.78 -2.42 13.81
CA VAL A 111 -14.90 -3.87 14.00
C VAL A 111 -14.94 -4.53 12.63
N MET A 112 -14.06 -5.49 12.39
CA MET A 112 -13.88 -6.14 11.09
C MET A 112 -13.57 -7.64 11.20
N GLU A 113 -13.63 -8.31 10.05
CA GLU A 113 -13.28 -9.72 9.85
C GLU A 113 -11.89 -10.05 10.43
N ASP A 114 -11.79 -11.18 11.13
CA ASP A 114 -10.50 -11.74 11.58
C ASP A 114 -9.85 -12.53 10.45
N LEU A 115 -8.66 -12.07 10.04
CA LEU A 115 -7.83 -12.69 9.00
C LEU A 115 -6.62 -13.45 9.59
N SER A 116 -6.72 -13.92 10.85
CA SER A 116 -5.65 -14.69 11.51
C SER A 116 -5.29 -16.02 10.81
N ASP A 117 -6.11 -16.49 9.87
CA ASP A 117 -5.81 -17.63 8.98
C ASP A 117 -4.96 -17.24 7.75
N HIS A 118 -4.71 -15.95 7.53
CA HIS A 118 -3.85 -15.43 6.46
C HIS A 118 -2.46 -15.08 6.98
N THR A 119 -1.51 -14.96 6.06
CA THR A 119 -0.15 -14.47 6.31
C THR A 119 0.05 -13.14 5.60
N ILE A 120 0.78 -12.19 6.20
CA ILE A 120 1.19 -10.96 5.49
C ILE A 120 2.02 -11.34 4.26
N LEU A 121 1.68 -10.80 3.09
CA LEU A 121 2.28 -11.13 1.80
C LEU A 121 3.80 -10.95 1.82
N ARG A 122 4.31 -9.86 2.43
CA ARG A 122 5.75 -9.66 2.59
C ARG A 122 6.43 -10.85 3.27
N THR A 123 5.87 -11.34 4.37
CA THR A 123 6.40 -12.52 5.08
C THR A 123 6.36 -13.75 4.18
N ALA A 124 5.25 -14.00 3.50
CA ALA A 124 5.11 -15.15 2.62
C ALA A 124 6.05 -15.10 1.39
N LEU A 125 6.35 -13.92 0.85
CA LEU A 125 7.33 -13.72 -0.22
C LEU A 125 8.76 -14.01 0.26
N LEU A 126 9.12 -13.61 1.48
CA LEU A 126 10.42 -13.96 2.09
C LEU A 126 10.55 -15.48 2.29
N GLU A 127 9.43 -16.15 2.57
CA GLU A 127 9.33 -17.62 2.65
C GLU A 127 9.27 -18.31 1.26
N GLN A 128 9.37 -17.54 0.17
CA GLN A 128 9.33 -18.01 -1.22
C GLN A 128 8.04 -18.78 -1.56
N ARG A 129 6.91 -18.37 -0.97
CA ARG A 129 5.58 -18.94 -1.24
C ARG A 129 4.99 -18.37 -2.52
N VAL A 130 4.30 -19.22 -3.27
CA VAL A 130 3.65 -18.89 -4.54
C VAL A 130 2.15 -18.73 -4.34
N PHE A 131 1.57 -17.68 -4.94
CA PHE A 131 0.14 -17.37 -4.88
C PHE A 131 -0.39 -17.20 -6.31
N PRO A 132 -1.00 -18.24 -6.91
CA PRO A 132 -1.38 -18.24 -8.33
C PRO A 132 -2.31 -17.10 -8.74
N ASN A 133 -3.21 -16.69 -7.84
CA ASN A 133 -4.23 -15.66 -8.11
C ASN A 133 -3.78 -14.24 -7.74
N LEU A 134 -2.57 -14.04 -7.20
CA LEU A 134 -2.18 -12.74 -6.64
C LEU A 134 -2.27 -11.59 -7.64
N ALA A 135 -1.74 -11.77 -8.86
CA ALA A 135 -1.83 -10.75 -9.91
C ALA A 135 -3.29 -10.49 -10.35
N GLU A 136 -4.11 -11.54 -10.36
CA GLU A 136 -5.53 -11.47 -10.72
C GLU A 136 -6.32 -10.69 -9.68
N ASP A 137 -6.14 -11.01 -8.40
CA ASP A 137 -6.81 -10.37 -7.28
C ASP A 137 -6.38 -8.90 -7.14
N LEU A 138 -5.08 -8.61 -7.18
CA LEU A 138 -4.59 -7.24 -7.02
C LEU A 138 -5.00 -6.34 -8.19
N SER A 139 -4.94 -6.83 -9.43
CA SER A 139 -5.39 -6.05 -10.59
C SER A 139 -6.88 -5.76 -10.54
N THR A 140 -7.71 -6.74 -10.12
CA THR A 140 -9.16 -6.54 -9.92
C THR A 140 -9.44 -5.51 -8.83
N PHE A 141 -8.77 -5.63 -7.67
CA PHE A 141 -8.89 -4.66 -6.57
C PHE A 141 -8.54 -3.24 -7.05
N MET A 142 -7.38 -3.08 -7.70
CA MET A 142 -6.90 -1.77 -8.14
C MET A 142 -7.80 -1.16 -9.22
N VAL A 143 -8.25 -1.91 -10.22
CA VAL A 143 -9.14 -1.36 -11.26
C VAL A 143 -10.45 -0.89 -10.65
N ASN A 144 -11.09 -1.73 -9.83
CA ASN A 144 -12.40 -1.39 -9.29
C ASN A 144 -12.35 -0.23 -8.29
N THR A 145 -11.33 -0.18 -7.44
CA THR A 145 -11.23 0.87 -6.41
C THR A 145 -10.71 2.19 -6.97
N LEU A 146 -9.82 2.14 -7.97
CA LEU A 146 -9.22 3.35 -8.54
C LEU A 146 -10.07 3.94 -9.66
N LEU A 147 -10.50 3.18 -10.67
CA LEU A 147 -11.25 3.74 -11.81
C LEU A 147 -12.65 4.21 -11.39
N LEU A 148 -13.37 3.39 -10.61
CA LEU A 148 -14.78 3.67 -10.27
C LEU A 148 -14.94 4.84 -9.29
N THR A 149 -13.84 5.38 -8.76
CA THR A 149 -13.85 6.55 -7.87
C THR A 149 -13.38 7.84 -8.57
N THR A 150 -13.16 7.81 -9.89
CA THR A 150 -12.71 8.97 -10.70
C THR A 150 -13.85 9.87 -11.19
N ASP A 151 -13.50 11.07 -11.66
CA ASP A 151 -14.42 12.00 -12.33
C ASP A 151 -14.99 11.47 -13.67
N VAL A 152 -14.38 10.45 -14.30
CA VAL A 152 -14.92 9.88 -15.55
C VAL A 152 -16.06 8.89 -15.30
N VAL A 153 -16.19 8.39 -14.07
CA VAL A 153 -17.25 7.45 -13.65
C VAL A 153 -18.27 8.15 -12.75
N LEU A 154 -17.81 8.84 -11.71
CA LEU A 154 -18.66 9.47 -10.71
C LEU A 154 -19.23 10.81 -11.19
N GLU A 155 -20.44 11.14 -10.70
CA GLU A 155 -20.98 12.49 -10.85
C GLU A 155 -20.07 13.52 -10.16
N HIS A 156 -19.82 14.63 -10.83
CA HIS A 156 -18.75 15.56 -10.48
C HIS A 156 -18.95 16.30 -9.15
N LYS A 157 -20.18 16.46 -8.63
CA LYS A 157 -20.43 17.00 -7.28
C LYS A 157 -20.24 15.91 -6.25
N LYS A 158 -20.75 14.70 -6.50
CA LYS A 158 -20.54 13.55 -5.61
C LYS A 158 -19.07 13.28 -5.38
N LYS A 159 -18.25 13.30 -6.44
CA LYS A 159 -16.79 13.15 -6.30
C LYS A 159 -16.17 14.27 -5.47
N LYS A 160 -16.61 15.54 -5.64
CA LYS A 160 -16.10 16.67 -4.83
C LYS A 160 -16.47 16.56 -3.35
N GLU A 161 -17.65 16.04 -3.02
CA GLU A 161 -18.01 15.72 -1.64
C GLU A 161 -17.11 14.60 -1.08
N LEU A 162 -16.83 13.56 -1.88
CA LEU A 162 -15.89 12.51 -1.46
C LEU A 162 -14.48 13.08 -1.26
N VAL A 163 -14.00 14.00 -2.11
CA VAL A 163 -12.72 14.68 -1.90
C VAL A 163 -12.69 15.37 -0.54
N LYS A 164 -13.76 16.06 -0.14
CA LYS A 164 -13.89 16.68 1.17
C LYS A 164 -13.87 15.66 2.31
N ASP A 165 -14.58 14.54 2.15
CA ASP A 165 -14.69 13.49 3.17
C ASP A 165 -13.37 12.73 3.39
N TYR A 166 -12.44 12.77 2.44
CA TYR A 166 -11.16 12.07 2.45
C TYR A 166 -9.95 13.03 2.45
N ILE A 167 -10.12 14.26 2.94
CA ILE A 167 -8.97 15.13 3.27
C ILE A 167 -8.22 14.51 4.47
N ASN A 168 -6.94 14.19 4.27
CA ASN A 168 -6.11 13.44 5.22
C ASN A 168 -4.71 14.05 5.39
N PRO A 169 -4.61 15.30 5.87
CA PRO A 169 -3.42 16.12 5.70
C PRO A 169 -2.21 15.57 6.45
N GLU A 170 -2.38 15.05 7.67
CA GLU A 170 -1.25 14.55 8.47
C GLU A 170 -0.62 13.29 7.85
N LEU A 171 -1.42 12.40 7.26
CA LEU A 171 -0.92 11.17 6.64
C LEU A 171 -0.38 11.45 5.23
N CYS A 172 -0.96 12.42 4.51
CA CYS A 172 -0.39 12.94 3.27
C CYS A 172 0.99 13.58 3.52
N GLU A 173 1.14 14.40 4.58
CA GLU A 173 2.42 15.04 4.95
C GLU A 173 3.54 14.01 5.17
N ILE A 174 3.24 12.91 5.87
CA ILE A 174 4.19 11.79 6.04
C ILE A 174 4.66 11.27 4.68
N SER A 175 3.75 11.07 3.72
CA SER A 175 4.13 10.61 2.38
C SER A 175 4.92 11.68 1.61
N GLU A 176 4.47 12.94 1.65
CA GLU A 176 5.13 14.08 1.02
C GLU A 176 6.58 14.25 1.45
N ASP A 177 6.85 14.03 2.74
CA ASP A 177 8.19 14.10 3.29
C ASP A 177 8.99 12.83 2.98
N LEU A 178 8.49 11.67 3.42
CA LEU A 178 9.27 10.44 3.46
C LEU A 178 9.38 9.73 2.11
N VAL A 179 8.45 9.95 1.18
CA VAL A 179 8.48 9.35 -0.16
C VAL A 179 9.11 10.31 -1.18
N TYR A 180 8.70 11.57 -1.14
CA TYR A 180 9.01 12.51 -2.23
C TYR A 180 10.16 13.48 -1.95
N THR A 181 10.52 13.70 -0.69
CA THR A 181 11.44 14.79 -0.31
C THR A 181 12.74 14.27 0.27
N GLU A 182 12.67 13.65 1.44
CA GLU A 182 13.84 13.30 2.24
C GLU A 182 14.77 12.31 1.54
N PRO A 183 14.29 11.25 0.84
CA PRO A 183 15.17 10.30 0.13
C PRO A 183 16.07 10.94 -0.94
N PHE A 184 15.86 12.20 -1.29
CA PHE A 184 16.61 12.90 -2.34
C PHE A 184 17.52 14.01 -1.82
N ASN A 185 17.35 14.45 -0.56
CA ASN A 185 18.08 15.60 -0.02
C ASN A 185 18.44 15.51 1.47
N ASN A 186 17.88 14.55 2.22
CA ASN A 186 18.05 14.37 3.66
C ASN A 186 17.84 15.67 4.47
N CYS A 187 16.94 16.56 4.06
CA CYS A 187 16.80 17.90 4.66
C CYS A 187 16.47 17.90 6.15
N ASN A 188 15.80 16.84 6.64
CA ASN A 188 15.42 16.67 8.03
C ASN A 188 16.34 15.71 8.81
N ASN A 189 17.44 15.25 8.21
CA ASN A 189 18.38 14.30 8.82
C ASN A 189 17.74 12.99 9.33
N ARG A 190 16.64 12.52 8.71
CA ARG A 190 15.96 11.27 9.05
C ARG A 190 16.31 10.09 8.15
N ASN A 191 17.09 10.29 7.08
CA ASN A 191 17.50 9.18 6.22
C ASN A 191 18.51 8.27 6.95
N GLU A 192 18.34 6.96 6.78
CA GLU A 192 19.19 5.95 7.40
C GLU A 192 19.98 5.17 6.34
N LEU A 193 21.11 5.70 5.88
CA LEU A 193 21.89 5.05 4.82
C LEU A 193 22.65 3.83 5.35
N PHE A 194 22.65 2.74 4.59
CA PHE A 194 23.51 1.60 4.89
C PHE A 194 24.99 2.00 4.76
N PRO A 195 25.83 1.89 5.81
CA PRO A 195 27.16 2.49 5.81
C PRO A 195 28.03 2.09 4.61
N ALA A 196 28.00 0.82 4.21
CA ALA A 196 28.78 0.31 3.08
C ALA A 196 28.35 0.87 1.71
N ASN A 197 27.16 1.45 1.60
CA ASN A 197 26.64 2.03 0.36
C ASN A 197 26.49 3.56 0.41
N LYS A 198 26.79 4.19 1.56
CA LYS A 198 26.53 5.60 1.84
C LYS A 198 27.11 6.54 0.79
N GLU A 199 28.42 6.48 0.54
CA GLU A 199 29.11 7.39 -0.40
C GLU A 199 28.54 7.28 -1.82
N TRP A 200 28.16 6.06 -2.23
CA TRP A 200 27.56 5.82 -3.52
C TRP A 200 26.17 6.44 -3.61
N ILE A 201 25.34 6.29 -2.57
CA ILE A 201 23.99 6.89 -2.51
C ILE A 201 24.08 8.42 -2.52
N GLU A 202 24.96 9.00 -1.70
CA GLU A 202 25.15 10.46 -1.65
C GLU A 202 25.54 11.02 -3.02
N LYS A 203 26.42 10.32 -3.74
CA LYS A 203 26.83 10.72 -5.08
C LYS A 203 25.74 10.54 -6.14
N THR A 204 25.04 9.41 -6.13
CA THR A 204 24.19 8.96 -7.25
C THR A 204 22.72 9.28 -7.10
N ILE A 205 22.24 9.49 -5.87
CA ILE A 205 20.86 9.84 -5.54
C ILE A 205 20.79 11.30 -5.12
N TYR A 206 21.51 11.70 -4.06
CA TYR A 206 21.49 13.10 -3.63
C TYR A 206 22.18 13.99 -4.67
N GLY A 207 23.29 13.55 -5.27
CA GLY A 207 24.01 14.34 -6.28
C GLY A 207 23.34 14.44 -7.65
N ASP A 208 22.21 13.78 -7.91
CA ASP A 208 21.58 13.74 -9.24
C ASP A 208 20.47 14.80 -9.39
N ASP A 209 20.83 15.95 -9.95
CA ASP A 209 19.89 17.06 -10.21
C ASP A 209 18.69 16.66 -11.08
N ARG A 210 18.90 15.76 -12.04
CA ARG A 210 17.83 15.32 -12.95
C ARG A 210 16.82 14.46 -12.20
N LEU A 211 17.31 13.56 -11.35
CA LEU A 211 16.47 12.72 -10.50
C LEU A 211 15.63 13.58 -9.55
N ARG A 212 16.25 14.57 -8.88
CA ARG A 212 15.55 15.50 -7.98
C ARG A 212 14.48 16.32 -8.69
N LEU A 213 14.75 16.77 -9.91
CA LEU A 213 13.77 17.50 -10.71
C LEU A 213 12.54 16.64 -11.02
N GLU A 214 12.72 15.38 -11.43
CA GLU A 214 11.60 14.50 -11.70
C GLU A 214 10.85 14.06 -10.43
N ALA A 215 11.56 13.83 -9.32
CA ALA A 215 10.94 13.59 -8.01
C ALA A 215 10.07 14.78 -7.56
N ALA A 216 10.54 16.02 -7.77
CA ALA A 216 9.76 17.21 -7.48
C ALA A 216 8.48 17.29 -8.33
N LYS A 217 8.54 16.98 -9.63
CA LYS A 217 7.34 16.93 -10.49
C LYS A 217 6.33 15.90 -10.00
N LEU A 218 6.79 14.72 -9.60
CA LEU A 218 5.94 13.67 -9.02
C LEU A 218 5.34 14.11 -7.68
N LYS A 219 6.10 14.81 -6.82
CA LYS A 219 5.58 15.42 -5.59
C LYS A 219 4.43 16.38 -5.87
N PHE A 220 4.61 17.28 -6.83
CA PHE A 220 3.58 18.25 -7.17
C PHE A 220 2.34 17.58 -7.79
N ALA A 221 2.51 16.47 -8.52
CA ALA A 221 1.38 15.67 -8.96
C ALA A 221 0.64 15.04 -7.77
N PHE A 222 1.34 14.47 -6.80
CA PHE A 222 0.74 13.88 -5.59
C PHE A 222 -0.11 14.88 -4.79
N ILE A 223 0.41 16.10 -4.57
CA ILE A 223 -0.29 17.10 -3.74
C ILE A 223 -1.42 17.84 -4.47
N THR A 224 -1.50 17.78 -5.81
CA THR A 224 -2.49 18.56 -6.58
C THR A 224 -3.45 17.72 -7.41
N ASN A 225 -3.10 16.50 -7.78
CA ASN A 225 -3.90 15.65 -8.66
C ASN A 225 -4.83 14.73 -7.85
N ALA A 226 -5.97 15.27 -7.46
CA ALA A 226 -7.04 14.52 -6.80
C ALA A 226 -7.75 13.59 -7.80
N GLN A 227 -7.09 12.53 -8.30
CA GLN A 227 -7.56 11.73 -9.44
C GLN A 227 -8.57 10.65 -9.03
N ALA A 228 -8.20 9.78 -8.08
CA ALA A 228 -9.01 8.67 -7.59
C ALA A 228 -8.85 8.55 -6.07
N LEU A 229 -9.76 7.83 -5.41
CA LEU A 229 -9.61 7.51 -4.00
C LEU A 229 -8.61 6.36 -3.84
N VAL A 230 -7.34 6.70 -3.57
CA VAL A 230 -6.26 5.73 -3.41
C VAL A 230 -6.27 5.12 -2.01
N HIS A 231 -5.71 3.93 -1.88
CA HIS A 231 -5.36 3.31 -0.60
C HIS A 231 -4.28 4.11 0.12
N GLY A 232 -3.27 4.61 -0.61
CA GLY A 232 -2.25 5.51 -0.07
C GLY A 232 -1.07 4.83 0.66
N ASP A 233 -1.07 3.50 0.81
CA ASP A 233 0.10 2.73 1.31
C ASP A 233 -0.01 1.24 0.91
N LEU A 234 -0.34 0.98 -0.36
CA LEU A 234 -0.61 -0.37 -0.87
C LEU A 234 0.68 -1.16 -1.14
N HIS A 235 1.38 -1.54 -0.09
CA HIS A 235 2.58 -2.37 -0.14
C HIS A 235 2.32 -3.82 0.29
N THR A 236 3.30 -4.73 0.10
CA THR A 236 3.17 -6.16 0.50
C THR A 236 3.00 -6.40 2.00
N GLY A 237 3.22 -5.37 2.83
CA GLY A 237 2.88 -5.39 4.26
C GLY A 237 1.40 -5.09 4.56
N SER A 238 0.65 -4.58 3.59
CA SER A 238 -0.77 -4.17 3.70
C SER A 238 -1.68 -5.15 2.96
N ILE A 239 -1.18 -6.38 2.74
CA ILE A 239 -1.87 -7.42 2.00
C ILE A 239 -1.72 -8.71 2.78
N PHE A 240 -2.85 -9.31 3.17
CA PHE A 240 -2.95 -10.66 3.68
C PHE A 240 -3.17 -11.65 2.54
N VAL A 241 -2.54 -12.81 2.61
CA VAL A 241 -2.67 -13.88 1.64
C VAL A 241 -2.80 -15.25 2.31
N LYS A 242 -3.56 -16.12 1.65
CA LYS A 242 -3.51 -17.57 1.77
C LYS A 242 -3.64 -18.18 0.37
N GLU A 243 -3.59 -19.50 0.24
CA GLU A 243 -3.51 -20.19 -1.06
C GLU A 243 -4.60 -19.75 -2.06
N ASP A 244 -5.79 -19.46 -1.57
CA ASP A 244 -7.00 -19.16 -2.35
C ASP A 244 -7.61 -17.78 -2.08
N SER A 245 -6.92 -16.89 -1.34
CA SER A 245 -7.49 -15.59 -0.94
C SER A 245 -6.43 -14.51 -0.76
N THR A 246 -6.74 -13.33 -1.28
CA THR A 246 -5.97 -12.09 -1.15
C THR A 246 -6.84 -11.01 -0.50
N LYS A 247 -6.33 -10.36 0.55
CA LYS A 247 -7.05 -9.35 1.34
C LYS A 247 -6.19 -8.11 1.52
N VAL A 248 -6.59 -7.00 0.92
CA VAL A 248 -5.98 -5.69 1.15
C VAL A 248 -6.50 -5.12 2.46
N ILE A 249 -5.60 -4.56 3.27
CA ILE A 249 -5.88 -4.05 4.62
C ILE A 249 -5.19 -2.71 4.85
N ASP A 250 -5.57 -2.02 5.94
CA ASP A 250 -4.91 -0.82 6.43
C ASP A 250 -4.87 0.40 5.48
N PRO A 251 -5.98 0.78 4.82
CA PRO A 251 -6.04 1.96 3.96
C PRO A 251 -6.17 3.27 4.77
N GLU A 252 -5.41 3.43 5.85
CA GLU A 252 -5.49 4.63 6.70
C GLU A 252 -4.92 5.88 6.01
N PHE A 253 -3.98 5.70 5.08
CA PHE A 253 -3.40 6.75 4.23
C PHE A 253 -4.31 7.19 3.07
N ALA A 254 -5.54 6.69 3.02
CA ALA A 254 -6.44 6.97 1.93
C ALA A 254 -6.75 8.46 1.78
N PHE A 255 -6.71 8.93 0.53
CA PHE A 255 -7.07 10.27 0.11
C PHE A 255 -7.36 10.28 -1.39
N TYR A 256 -7.84 11.40 -1.93
CA TYR A 256 -7.92 11.56 -3.38
C TYR A 256 -6.57 11.95 -3.96
N GLY A 257 -5.93 11.01 -4.66
CA GLY A 257 -4.59 11.16 -5.23
C GLY A 257 -4.42 10.47 -6.59
N PRO A 258 -3.20 10.46 -7.14
CA PRO A 258 -2.91 9.84 -8.45
C PRO A 258 -3.09 8.32 -8.42
N ILE A 259 -3.79 7.75 -9.41
CA ILE A 259 -4.02 6.30 -9.55
C ILE A 259 -2.70 5.52 -9.56
N GLY A 260 -1.67 6.07 -10.24
CA GLY A 260 -0.36 5.45 -10.34
C GLY A 260 0.33 5.23 -8.99
N TYR A 261 -0.14 5.89 -7.92
CA TYR A 261 0.44 5.77 -6.58
C TYR A 261 0.34 4.36 -6.00
N ASP A 262 -0.87 3.79 -6.01
CA ASP A 262 -1.09 2.44 -5.47
C ASP A 262 -0.46 1.37 -6.38
N VAL A 263 -0.64 1.48 -7.70
CA VAL A 263 -0.07 0.52 -8.65
C VAL A 263 1.46 0.49 -8.56
N GLY A 264 2.10 1.67 -8.44
CA GLY A 264 3.55 1.78 -8.32
C GLY A 264 4.08 1.17 -7.02
N ASN A 265 3.36 1.35 -5.91
CA ASN A 265 3.71 0.75 -4.62
C ASN A 265 3.70 -0.79 -4.67
N VAL A 266 2.69 -1.38 -5.31
CA VAL A 266 2.62 -2.84 -5.51
C VAL A 266 3.82 -3.33 -6.32
N VAL A 267 4.09 -2.69 -7.48
CA VAL A 267 5.21 -3.07 -8.35
C VAL A 267 6.56 -2.98 -7.62
N ALA A 268 6.83 -1.87 -6.93
CA ALA A 268 8.07 -1.69 -6.19
C ALA A 268 8.27 -2.76 -5.10
N ASN A 269 7.20 -3.14 -4.40
CA ASN A 269 7.30 -4.14 -3.33
C ASN A 269 7.46 -5.57 -3.85
N LEU A 270 6.94 -5.90 -5.04
CA LEU A 270 7.28 -7.15 -5.72
C LEU A 270 8.74 -7.17 -6.20
N ILE A 271 9.27 -6.02 -6.63
CA ILE A 271 10.70 -5.88 -6.98
C ILE A 271 11.60 -6.06 -5.75
N PHE A 272 11.20 -5.59 -4.57
CA PHE A 272 11.93 -5.87 -3.33
C PHE A 272 12.01 -7.36 -3.02
N ALA A 273 10.90 -8.09 -3.16
CA ALA A 273 10.91 -9.54 -3.01
C ALA A 273 11.84 -10.23 -4.03
N TRP A 274 11.88 -9.72 -5.27
CA TRP A 274 12.78 -10.24 -6.31
C TRP A 274 14.25 -9.99 -5.97
N ALA A 275 14.56 -8.81 -5.44
CA ALA A 275 15.91 -8.48 -4.98
C ALA A 275 16.32 -9.37 -3.80
N ASN A 276 15.44 -9.56 -2.81
CA ASN A 276 15.71 -10.47 -1.69
C ASN A 276 16.04 -11.89 -2.18
N PHE A 277 15.19 -12.47 -3.03
CA PHE A 277 15.43 -13.80 -3.59
C PHE A 277 16.78 -13.90 -4.31
N THR A 278 17.08 -12.90 -5.16
CA THR A 278 18.29 -12.90 -5.99
C THR A 278 19.57 -12.78 -5.15
N PHE A 279 19.56 -11.92 -4.13
CA PHE A 279 20.74 -11.58 -3.34
C PHE A 279 20.89 -12.37 -2.03
N THR A 280 19.97 -13.29 -1.74
CA THR A 280 20.11 -14.30 -0.68
C THR A 280 20.50 -15.68 -1.23
N GLY A 281 20.76 -15.79 -2.54
CA GLY A 281 21.13 -17.05 -3.18
C GLY A 281 19.94 -17.97 -3.45
N GLY A 282 18.74 -17.42 -3.67
CA GLY A 282 17.54 -18.19 -3.97
C GLY A 282 17.73 -19.14 -5.16
N SER A 283 17.44 -20.42 -4.93
CA SER A 283 17.59 -21.50 -5.93
C SER A 283 16.24 -22.03 -6.44
N ASN A 284 15.13 -21.63 -5.82
CA ASN A 284 13.78 -22.01 -6.24
C ASN A 284 13.38 -21.27 -7.53
N LEU A 285 13.65 -21.91 -8.67
CA LEU A 285 13.35 -21.33 -9.99
C LEU A 285 11.85 -21.15 -10.24
N ASP A 286 11.01 -22.00 -9.66
CA ASP A 286 9.55 -21.88 -9.81
C ASP A 286 9.04 -20.61 -9.12
N TYR A 287 9.52 -20.34 -7.90
CA TYR A 287 9.22 -19.08 -7.20
C TYR A 287 9.72 -17.87 -7.98
N ARG A 288 10.96 -17.91 -8.49
CA ARG A 288 11.52 -16.82 -9.30
C ARG A 288 10.65 -16.54 -10.54
N ASN A 289 10.33 -17.58 -11.30
CA ASN A 289 9.53 -17.48 -12.51
C ASN A 289 8.12 -16.96 -12.20
N TRP A 290 7.52 -17.43 -11.12
CA TRP A 290 6.24 -16.93 -10.64
C TRP A 290 6.32 -15.45 -10.26
N LEU A 291 7.35 -15.03 -9.52
CA LEU A 291 7.48 -13.65 -9.05
C LEU A 291 7.73 -12.68 -10.21
N GLU A 292 8.63 -13.04 -11.13
CA GLU A 292 8.89 -12.26 -12.36
C GLU A 292 7.61 -12.17 -13.21
N SER A 293 6.87 -13.27 -13.37
CA SER A 293 5.57 -13.29 -14.03
C SER A 293 4.53 -12.44 -13.31
N THR A 294 4.51 -12.44 -11.98
CA THR A 294 3.57 -11.67 -11.15
C THR A 294 3.82 -10.18 -11.28
N ILE A 295 5.08 -9.73 -11.33
CA ILE A 295 5.45 -8.32 -11.59
C ILE A 295 4.85 -7.86 -12.91
N ALA A 296 5.07 -8.60 -14.00
CA ALA A 296 4.55 -8.22 -15.32
C ALA A 296 3.02 -8.31 -15.38
N LYS A 297 2.45 -9.46 -14.98
CA LYS A 297 1.01 -9.71 -15.06
C LYS A 297 0.18 -8.75 -14.24
N THR A 298 0.66 -8.27 -13.09
CA THR A 298 -0.09 -7.31 -12.27
C THR A 298 -0.40 -6.03 -13.06
N VAL A 299 0.57 -5.54 -13.84
CA VAL A 299 0.40 -4.32 -14.67
C VAL A 299 -0.38 -4.64 -15.96
N ASP A 300 -0.12 -5.78 -16.59
CA ASP A 300 -0.81 -6.17 -17.82
C ASP A 300 -2.30 -6.41 -17.58
N LEU A 301 -2.64 -7.16 -16.52
CA LEU A 301 -4.04 -7.39 -16.13
C LEU A 301 -4.71 -6.11 -15.66
N PHE A 302 -3.99 -5.23 -14.94
CA PHE A 302 -4.51 -3.91 -14.60
C PHE A 302 -4.87 -3.13 -15.86
N THR A 303 -3.97 -3.07 -16.85
CA THR A 303 -4.18 -2.37 -18.12
C THR A 303 -5.39 -2.92 -18.88
N GLU A 304 -5.46 -4.25 -19.03
CA GLU A 304 -6.57 -4.93 -19.71
C GLU A 304 -7.91 -4.66 -19.03
N LYS A 305 -7.98 -4.92 -17.72
CA LYS A 305 -9.20 -4.72 -16.91
C LYS A 305 -9.59 -3.26 -16.81
N PHE A 306 -8.62 -2.34 -16.76
CA PHE A 306 -8.89 -0.90 -16.72
C PHE A 306 -9.59 -0.45 -18.00
N LEU A 307 -9.11 -0.86 -19.18
CA LEU A 307 -9.75 -0.52 -20.45
C LEU A 307 -11.11 -1.20 -20.61
N ALA A 308 -11.25 -2.46 -20.17
CA ALA A 308 -12.54 -3.14 -20.17
C ALA A 308 -13.57 -2.43 -19.28
N SER A 309 -13.18 -2.14 -18.03
CA SER A 309 -14.02 -1.41 -17.07
C SER A 309 -14.31 0.03 -17.53
N TRP A 310 -13.39 0.68 -18.24
CA TRP A 310 -13.63 1.99 -18.85
C TRP A 310 -14.80 1.96 -19.83
N GLN A 311 -14.85 0.96 -20.71
CA GLN A 311 -15.94 0.84 -21.69
C GLN A 311 -17.30 0.61 -21.03
N GLU A 312 -17.32 -0.11 -19.92
CA GLU A 312 -18.55 -0.45 -19.20
C GLU A 312 -19.04 0.70 -18.30
N ASN A 313 -18.13 1.35 -17.56
CA ASN A 313 -18.50 2.18 -16.41
C ASN A 313 -18.33 3.69 -16.63
N VAL A 314 -17.59 4.14 -17.64
CA VAL A 314 -17.39 5.57 -17.86
C VAL A 314 -18.68 6.24 -18.29
N THR A 315 -19.04 7.30 -17.56
CA THR A 315 -20.29 8.05 -17.76
C THR A 315 -20.05 9.39 -18.44
N ASP A 316 -18.87 10.00 -18.23
CA ASP A 316 -18.52 11.28 -18.85
C ASP A 316 -18.51 11.20 -20.38
N ILE A 317 -19.13 12.18 -21.03
CA ILE A 317 -19.35 12.19 -22.48
C ILE A 317 -18.03 12.41 -23.23
N MET A 318 -17.17 13.30 -22.74
CA MET A 318 -15.89 13.62 -23.38
C MET A 318 -14.88 12.50 -23.18
N ALA A 319 -14.94 11.80 -22.04
CA ALA A 319 -14.11 10.64 -21.74
C ALA A 319 -14.37 9.42 -22.66
N LYS A 320 -15.47 9.44 -23.43
CA LYS A 320 -15.81 8.43 -24.44
C LYS A 320 -15.23 8.71 -25.82
N GLU A 321 -14.60 9.87 -26.02
CA GLU A 321 -13.95 10.19 -27.28
C GLU A 321 -12.85 9.17 -27.62
N LYS A 322 -12.75 8.85 -28.92
CA LYS A 322 -11.83 7.81 -29.40
C LYS A 322 -10.40 8.16 -29.02
N GLY A 323 -9.74 7.24 -28.31
CA GLY A 323 -8.34 7.37 -27.89
C GLY A 323 -8.15 8.02 -26.51
N PHE A 324 -9.19 8.60 -25.90
CA PHE A 324 -9.06 9.24 -24.58
C PHE A 324 -8.73 8.22 -23.48
N ALA A 325 -9.39 7.05 -23.47
CA ALA A 325 -9.11 5.98 -22.50
C ALA A 325 -7.64 5.54 -22.51
N GLN A 326 -7.07 5.37 -23.71
CA GLN A 326 -5.66 4.99 -23.86
C GLN A 326 -4.72 6.11 -23.41
N TRP A 327 -5.00 7.37 -23.78
CA TRP A 327 -4.22 8.51 -23.32
C TRP A 327 -4.24 8.65 -21.78
N TYR A 328 -5.40 8.43 -21.16
CA TYR A 328 -5.56 8.47 -19.72
C TYR A 328 -4.74 7.36 -19.04
N LEU A 329 -4.88 6.12 -19.53
CA LEU A 329 -4.13 4.97 -19.02
C LEU A 329 -2.62 5.15 -19.20
N ASP A 330 -2.17 5.68 -20.34
CA ASP A 330 -0.76 5.99 -20.58
C ASP A 330 -0.19 6.98 -19.54
N GLY A 331 -1.00 7.94 -19.10
CA GLY A 331 -0.66 8.84 -18.00
C GLY A 331 -0.56 8.11 -16.67
N VAL A 332 -1.52 7.23 -16.37
CA VAL A 332 -1.52 6.38 -15.17
C VAL A 332 -0.26 5.50 -15.12
N LEU A 333 0.10 4.83 -16.22
CA LEU A 333 1.28 3.96 -16.28
C LEU A 333 2.59 4.74 -16.13
N ALA A 334 2.65 5.96 -16.67
CA ALA A 334 3.79 6.85 -16.45
C ALA A 334 3.93 7.23 -14.97
N ASP A 335 2.82 7.55 -14.29
CA ASP A 335 2.84 7.80 -12.84
C ASP A 335 3.20 6.52 -12.07
N THR A 336 2.67 5.35 -12.44
CA THR A 336 3.02 4.04 -11.86
C THR A 336 4.53 3.81 -11.86
N ALA A 337 5.21 4.06 -12.99
CA ALA A 337 6.67 3.92 -13.05
C ALA A 337 7.36 4.93 -12.13
N GLY A 338 6.98 6.20 -12.20
CA GLY A 338 7.52 7.23 -11.32
C GLY A 338 7.41 6.86 -9.84
N ILE A 339 6.22 6.44 -9.39
CA ILE A 339 5.98 6.04 -8.00
C ILE A 339 6.71 4.77 -7.62
N ALA A 340 6.78 3.76 -8.51
CA ALA A 340 7.57 2.57 -8.25
C ALA A 340 9.05 2.93 -7.97
N GLY A 341 9.61 3.87 -8.73
CA GLY A 341 10.97 4.36 -8.48
C GLY A 341 11.09 5.15 -7.16
N LEU A 342 10.12 6.00 -6.83
CA LEU A 342 10.12 6.72 -5.54
C LEU A 342 10.04 5.74 -4.36
N GLU A 343 9.19 4.72 -4.44
CA GLU A 343 9.04 3.70 -3.41
C GLU A 343 10.32 2.87 -3.24
N LEU A 344 10.92 2.45 -4.36
CA LEU A 344 12.24 1.79 -4.35
C LEU A 344 13.30 2.66 -3.65
N THR A 345 13.32 3.96 -3.95
CA THR A 345 14.28 4.90 -3.38
C THR A 345 14.04 5.11 -1.88
N ARG A 346 12.79 5.39 -1.48
CA ARG A 346 12.47 5.76 -0.10
C ARG A 346 12.68 4.63 0.90
N ARG A 347 12.44 3.38 0.51
CA ARG A 347 12.64 2.23 1.40
C ARG A 347 14.11 1.84 1.58
N ILE A 348 14.98 2.24 0.66
CA ILE A 348 16.44 2.02 0.77
C ILE A 348 17.11 3.19 1.49
N VAL A 349 16.81 4.41 1.08
CA VAL A 349 17.48 5.63 1.56
C VAL A 349 16.83 6.18 2.82
N GLY A 350 15.49 6.30 2.81
CA GLY A 350 14.71 7.00 3.82
C GLY A 350 14.55 6.25 5.14
N LEU A 351 13.76 6.81 6.05
CA LEU A 351 13.58 6.32 7.42
C LEU A 351 12.94 4.91 7.48
N ALA A 352 11.81 4.71 6.80
CA ALA A 352 11.05 3.47 6.89
C ALA A 352 11.59 2.40 5.94
N LYS A 353 12.28 1.39 6.48
CA LYS A 353 12.90 0.29 5.71
C LYS A 353 11.91 -0.81 5.30
N VAL A 354 12.37 -1.71 4.43
CA VAL A 354 11.70 -2.98 4.09
C VAL A 354 12.56 -4.17 4.47
N LYS A 355 11.91 -5.19 5.06
CA LYS A 355 12.58 -6.41 5.53
C LYS A 355 13.27 -7.16 4.39
N ASP A 356 12.73 -7.10 3.18
CA ASP A 356 13.28 -7.69 1.96
C ASP A 356 14.73 -7.26 1.69
N ILE A 357 15.11 -6.03 2.02
CA ILE A 357 16.49 -5.56 1.85
C ILE A 357 17.29 -5.71 3.15
N THR A 358 16.69 -5.35 4.30
CA THR A 358 17.43 -5.33 5.57
C THR A 358 17.76 -6.72 6.12
N SER A 359 17.04 -7.76 5.69
CA SER A 359 17.33 -9.15 6.07
C SER A 359 18.43 -9.81 5.24
N ILE A 360 19.00 -9.15 4.23
CA ILE A 360 20.13 -9.67 3.46
C ILE A 360 21.38 -9.57 4.33
N SER A 361 21.84 -10.72 4.86
CA SER A 361 22.92 -10.77 5.85
C SER A 361 24.31 -10.46 5.28
N ASP A 362 24.60 -10.89 4.05
CA ASP A 362 25.89 -10.61 3.42
C ASP A 362 25.95 -9.14 2.97
N GLU A 363 26.92 -8.39 3.50
CA GLU A 363 27.06 -6.95 3.26
C GLU A 363 27.22 -6.63 1.77
N LYS A 364 28.05 -7.39 1.05
CA LYS A 364 28.29 -7.14 -0.38
C LYS A 364 27.03 -7.39 -1.20
N SER A 365 26.32 -8.48 -0.89
CA SER A 365 25.05 -8.82 -1.53
C SER A 365 23.98 -7.78 -1.24
N ARG A 366 23.91 -7.25 -0.01
CA ARG A 366 23.00 -6.15 0.34
C ARG A 366 23.35 -4.87 -0.41
N VAL A 367 24.62 -4.48 -0.52
CA VAL A 367 25.05 -3.32 -1.32
C VAL A 367 24.63 -3.49 -2.78
N GLN A 368 24.81 -4.68 -3.36
CA GLN A 368 24.39 -4.96 -4.74
C GLN A 368 22.86 -4.89 -4.88
N ALA A 369 22.10 -5.46 -3.94
CA ALA A 369 20.65 -5.39 -3.94
C ALA A 369 20.14 -3.94 -3.88
N GLU A 370 20.70 -3.12 -2.98
CA GLU A 370 20.36 -1.71 -2.88
C GLU A 370 20.68 -0.95 -4.18
N ARG A 371 21.86 -1.18 -4.77
CA ARG A 371 22.25 -0.53 -6.03
C ARG A 371 21.40 -0.94 -7.22
N VAL A 372 21.03 -2.22 -7.35
CA VAL A 372 20.13 -2.68 -8.40
C VAL A 372 18.76 -2.03 -8.27
N CYS A 373 18.20 -1.99 -7.06
CA CYS A 373 16.92 -1.34 -6.82
C CYS A 373 16.98 0.17 -7.09
N LEU A 374 18.03 0.86 -6.65
CA LEU A 374 18.19 2.31 -6.84
C LEU A 374 18.46 2.68 -8.30
N GLU A 375 19.26 1.93 -9.05
CA GLU A 375 19.45 2.16 -10.48
C GLU A 375 18.18 1.86 -11.29
N THR A 376 17.42 0.83 -10.90
CA THR A 376 16.08 0.55 -11.48
C THR A 376 15.12 1.71 -11.19
N ALA A 377 15.13 2.21 -9.95
CA ALA A 377 14.32 3.36 -9.55
C ALA A 377 14.62 4.62 -10.37
N LYS A 378 15.90 4.89 -10.64
CA LYS A 378 16.32 6.01 -11.50
C LYS A 378 15.76 5.88 -12.91
N ALA A 379 15.87 4.70 -13.51
CA ALA A 379 15.30 4.44 -14.84
C ALA A 379 13.79 4.68 -14.84
N PHE A 380 13.07 4.13 -13.86
CA PHE A 380 11.64 4.33 -13.72
C PHE A 380 11.24 5.81 -13.60
N ILE A 381 11.93 6.60 -12.78
CA ILE A 381 11.61 8.03 -12.58
C ILE A 381 11.95 8.86 -13.83
N LEU A 382 13.15 8.67 -14.39
CA LEU A 382 13.69 9.50 -15.46
C LEU A 382 13.06 9.17 -16.83
N GLU A 383 12.71 7.90 -17.05
CA GLU A 383 12.18 7.40 -18.32
C GLU A 383 10.69 7.06 -18.24
N ARG A 384 9.99 7.44 -17.15
CA ARG A 384 8.62 7.00 -16.81
C ARG A 384 7.60 6.96 -17.95
N LYS A 385 7.72 7.85 -18.94
CA LYS A 385 6.81 7.93 -20.10
C LYS A 385 6.97 6.77 -21.10
N SER A 386 8.05 5.99 -21.03
CA SER A 386 8.29 4.85 -21.92
C SER A 386 7.63 3.55 -21.45
N TYR A 387 7.10 3.51 -20.22
CA TYR A 387 6.48 2.31 -19.65
C TYR A 387 5.02 2.21 -20.08
N LYS A 388 4.68 1.13 -20.79
CA LYS A 388 3.38 0.90 -21.44
C LYS A 388 2.74 -0.44 -21.08
N ASN A 389 3.50 -1.37 -20.53
CA ASN A 389 3.04 -2.68 -20.09
C ASN A 389 3.91 -3.20 -18.95
N GLY A 390 3.54 -4.33 -18.35
CA GLY A 390 4.27 -4.93 -17.24
C GLY A 390 5.65 -5.46 -17.61
N GLN A 391 5.86 -5.89 -18.85
CA GLN A 391 7.14 -6.39 -19.32
C GLN A 391 8.22 -5.28 -19.29
N ASP A 392 7.86 -4.03 -19.60
CA ASP A 392 8.79 -2.89 -19.55
C ASP A 392 9.44 -2.72 -18.17
N PHE A 393 8.68 -2.96 -17.09
CA PHE A 393 9.16 -2.91 -15.71
C PHE A 393 10.16 -4.02 -15.41
N LEU A 394 9.81 -5.25 -15.79
CA LEU A 394 10.65 -6.42 -15.58
C LEU A 394 11.95 -6.35 -16.40
N ASP A 395 11.86 -5.90 -17.65
CA ASP A 395 13.02 -5.75 -18.54
C ASP A 395 14.00 -4.71 -18.02
N THR A 396 13.51 -3.59 -17.50
CA THR A 396 14.35 -2.57 -16.86
C THR A 396 15.11 -3.16 -15.67
N LEU A 397 14.41 -3.87 -14.77
CA LEU A 397 15.02 -4.52 -13.61
C LEU A 397 16.11 -5.52 -14.02
N LYS A 398 15.81 -6.40 -14.97
CA LYS A 398 16.76 -7.41 -15.46
C LYS A 398 17.96 -6.79 -16.16
N LYS A 399 17.73 -5.74 -16.97
CA LYS A 399 18.79 -5.00 -17.65
C LYS A 399 19.75 -4.35 -16.64
N VAL A 400 19.21 -3.70 -15.61
CA VAL A 400 20.02 -3.09 -14.54
C VAL A 400 20.80 -4.14 -13.76
N TYR A 401 20.14 -5.25 -13.38
CA TYR A 401 20.79 -6.36 -12.69
C TYR A 401 21.97 -6.93 -13.49
N ASN A 402 21.76 -7.24 -14.78
CA ASN A 402 22.82 -7.78 -15.63
C ASN A 402 23.99 -6.80 -15.79
N ARG A 403 23.70 -5.51 -16.01
CA ARG A 403 24.71 -4.46 -16.15
C ARG A 403 25.58 -4.28 -14.90
N LEU A 404 25.02 -4.48 -13.70
CA LEU A 404 25.75 -4.32 -12.43
C LEU A 404 26.46 -5.59 -11.96
N LYS A 405 26.17 -6.73 -12.62
CA LYS A 405 26.83 -8.01 -12.37
C LYS A 405 28.16 -8.14 -13.14
N GLU A 406 28.22 -7.51 -14.31
CA GLU A 406 29.44 -7.30 -15.11
C GLU A 406 30.41 -6.34 -14.40
#